data_AF-A0A7C9FZC6-F1
#
_entry.id   AF-A0A7C9FZC6-F1
#
_cell.length_a   1.000
_cell.length_b   1.000
_cell.length_c   1.000
_cell.angle_alpha   90.00
_cell.angle_beta   90.00
_cell.angle_gamma   90.00
#
_symmetry.space_group_name_H-M   'P 1'
#
loop_
_entity.id
_entity.type
_entity.pdbx_description
1 polymer ?
#
loop_
_entity_poly.entity_id
_entity_poly.type
_entity_poly.pdbx_seq_one_letter_code
_entity_poly.pdbx_strand_id
1 'polypeptide(L)'
;MKRVQRLLMALAFGFVFAGCDKSKVQEQDVALMADLECQARQLKEERFQAANEFRLRGDSLMKANRTLTEKQKIEEDSLKESLTRRTGELATRLTYVMDSLFDVRYKTVEQREAFDQALAKKVGEICE
;
A
#
# COMPACT_ATOMS: atom_id res chain seq x y z
N MET A 1 50.72 -36.72 47.76
CA MET A 1 50.99 -36.01 46.49
C MET A 1 49.80 -36.20 45.55
N LYS A 2 49.05 -35.12 45.29
CA LYS A 2 48.44 -34.69 44.01
C LYS A 2 47.58 -35.71 43.23
N ARG A 3 46.28 -35.53 42.94
CA ARG A 3 45.41 -34.34 42.84
C ARG A 3 43.93 -34.80 42.88
N VAL A 4 43.28 -34.66 44.04
CA VAL A 4 41.82 -34.58 44.18
C VAL A 4 41.53 -33.14 44.58
N GLN A 5 41.58 -32.20 43.62
CA GLN A 5 41.08 -30.82 43.78
C GLN A 5 41.29 -30.01 42.49
N ARG A 6 40.23 -29.91 41.70
CA ARG A 6 39.89 -28.77 40.82
C ARG A 6 38.36 -28.72 40.83
N LEU A 7 37.74 -28.24 41.92
CA LEU A 7 37.28 -26.85 42.04
C LEU A 7 36.76 -26.33 40.68
N LEU A 8 35.46 -26.39 40.42
CA LEU A 8 34.51 -25.28 40.71
C LEU A 8 35.10 -23.92 40.33
N MET A 9 34.82 -23.46 39.10
CA MET A 9 34.47 -22.06 38.82
C MET A 9 34.08 -21.85 37.35
N ALA A 10 33.05 -21.02 37.16
CA ALA A 10 32.50 -20.44 35.92
C ALA A 10 31.73 -21.43 35.01
N LEU A 11 30.39 -21.48 34.98
CA LEU A 11 29.41 -20.40 35.19
C LEU A 11 29.75 -19.16 34.36
N ALA A 12 29.58 -19.30 33.05
CA ALA A 12 29.12 -18.24 32.17
C ALA A 12 28.43 -18.97 31.01
N PHE A 13 27.09 -19.11 31.04
CA PHE A 13 26.25 -18.14 30.32
C PHE A 13 26.84 -17.79 28.94
N GLY A 14 27.15 -18.83 28.15
CA GLY A 14 27.18 -18.71 26.70
C GLY A 14 25.74 -18.53 26.25
N PHE A 15 25.31 -17.26 26.29
CA PHE A 15 24.04 -16.75 25.84
C PHE A 15 23.47 -17.59 24.69
N VAL A 16 22.32 -18.18 24.96
CA VAL A 16 21.30 -18.42 23.95
C VAL A 16 21.01 -17.07 23.31
N PHE A 17 21.81 -16.67 22.32
CA PHE A 17 21.35 -15.81 21.25
C PHE A 17 20.47 -16.70 20.37
N ALA A 18 19.32 -17.11 20.91
CA ALA A 18 18.13 -17.23 20.09
C ALA A 18 18.04 -15.86 19.42
N GLY A 19 18.40 -15.84 18.14
CA GLY A 19 18.42 -14.61 17.37
C GLY A 19 17.14 -13.85 17.65
N CYS A 20 17.28 -12.58 18.03
CA CYS A 20 16.20 -11.63 17.95
C CYS A 20 15.47 -11.91 16.64
N ASP A 21 14.22 -12.40 16.74
CA ASP A 21 13.35 -12.55 15.59
C ASP A 21 13.15 -11.13 15.09
N LYS A 22 13.97 -10.72 14.10
CA LYS A 22 13.94 -9.40 13.49
C LYS A 22 12.51 -9.21 13.03
N SER A 23 11.76 -8.38 13.78
CA SER A 23 10.41 -7.91 13.51
C SER A 23 9.79 -8.49 12.24
N LYS A 24 9.24 -9.70 12.33
CA LYS A 24 8.62 -10.33 11.17
C LYS A 24 7.46 -9.46 10.73
N VAL A 25 7.59 -8.88 9.54
CA VAL A 25 6.50 -8.20 8.86
C VAL A 25 5.33 -9.17 8.75
N GLN A 26 4.14 -8.72 9.13
CA GLN A 26 2.96 -9.57 9.07
C GLN A 26 2.43 -9.61 7.65
N GLU A 27 2.38 -10.80 7.06
CA GLU A 27 1.90 -11.01 5.68
C GLU A 27 0.49 -10.43 5.46
N GLN A 28 -0.36 -10.46 6.47
CA GLN A 28 -1.72 -9.91 6.41
C GLN A 28 -1.73 -8.39 6.23
N ASP A 29 -0.81 -7.67 6.88
CA ASP A 29 -0.71 -6.21 6.76
C ASP A 29 -0.22 -5.83 5.37
N VAL A 30 0.76 -6.59 4.87
CA VAL A 30 1.32 -6.42 3.53
C VAL A 30 0.26 -6.70 2.47
N ALA A 31 -0.50 -7.80 2.60
CA ALA A 31 -1.56 -8.14 1.68
C ALA A 31 -2.68 -7.08 1.66
N LEU A 32 -3.07 -6.57 2.83
CA LEU A 32 -4.07 -5.52 2.94
C LEU A 32 -3.61 -4.22 2.27
N MET A 33 -2.39 -3.76 2.55
CA MET A 33 -1.87 -2.54 1.91
C MET A 33 -1.64 -2.74 0.41
N ALA A 34 -1.21 -3.93 -0.02
CA ALA A 34 -1.04 -4.24 -1.43
C ALA A 34 -2.38 -4.18 -2.19
N ASP A 35 -3.46 -4.73 -1.62
CA ASP A 35 -4.81 -4.65 -2.20
C ASP A 35 -5.28 -3.20 -2.34
N LEU A 36 -5.08 -2.38 -1.31
CA LEU A 36 -5.42 -0.95 -1.35
C LEU A 36 -4.59 -0.18 -2.40
N GLU A 37 -3.31 -0.50 -2.56
CA GLU A 37 -2.47 0.07 -3.61
C GLU A 37 -2.92 -0.38 -5.01
N CYS A 38 -3.29 -1.65 -5.21
CA CYS A 38 -3.85 -2.12 -6.48
C CYS A 38 -5.13 -1.34 -6.82
N GLN A 39 -6.04 -1.18 -5.87
CA GLN A 39 -7.26 -0.39 -6.06
C GLN A 39 -6.93 1.05 -6.46
N ALA A 40 -5.87 1.63 -5.90
CA ALA A 40 -5.46 2.99 -6.22
C ALA A 40 -4.90 3.09 -7.64
N ARG A 41 -4.12 2.09 -8.09
CA ARG A 41 -3.62 1.99 -9.46
C ARG A 41 -4.75 1.81 -10.46
N GLN A 42 -5.69 0.91 -10.19
CA GLN A 42 -6.87 0.70 -11.04
C GLN A 42 -7.70 1.98 -11.16
N LEU A 43 -7.99 2.65 -10.04
CA LEU A 43 -8.78 3.88 -10.06
C LEU A 43 -8.06 5.02 -10.77
N LYS A 44 -6.71 5.09 -10.68
CA LYS A 44 -5.91 6.03 -11.46
C LYS A 44 -6.07 5.78 -12.96
N GLU A 45 -6.03 4.52 -13.38
CA GLU A 45 -6.21 4.14 -14.78
C GLU A 45 -7.63 4.46 -15.27
N GLU A 46 -8.67 4.11 -14.51
CA GLU A 46 -10.06 4.46 -14.82
C GLU A 46 -10.24 5.97 -15.01
N ARG A 47 -9.64 6.78 -14.13
CA ARG A 47 -9.68 8.26 -14.25
C ARG A 47 -8.97 8.74 -15.50
N PHE A 48 -7.83 8.15 -15.84
CA PHE A 48 -7.08 8.50 -17.03
C PHE A 48 -7.84 8.15 -18.31
N GLN A 49 -8.47 6.98 -18.35
CA GLN A 49 -9.34 6.55 -19.45
C GLN A 49 -10.52 7.49 -19.62
N ALA A 50 -11.26 7.80 -18.55
CA ALA A 50 -12.37 8.74 -18.59
C ALA A 50 -11.95 10.13 -19.08
N ALA A 51 -10.81 10.65 -18.59
CA ALA A 51 -10.27 11.94 -19.04
C ALA A 51 -9.93 11.93 -20.54
N ASN A 52 -9.33 10.84 -21.03
CA ASN A 52 -9.05 10.68 -22.45
C ASN A 52 -10.33 10.58 -23.29
N GLU A 53 -11.33 9.85 -22.85
CA GLU A 53 -12.62 9.76 -23.53
C GLU A 53 -13.30 11.13 -23.63
N PHE A 54 -13.35 11.90 -22.53
CA PHE A 54 -13.90 13.25 -22.52
C PHE A 54 -13.15 14.18 -23.48
N ARG A 55 -11.81 14.12 -23.48
CA ARG A 55 -10.98 14.89 -24.40
C ARG A 55 -11.25 14.52 -25.86
N LEU A 56 -11.20 13.24 -26.20
CA LEU A 56 -11.43 12.76 -27.56
C LEU A 56 -12.83 13.12 -28.08
N ARG A 57 -13.84 13.00 -27.22
CA ARG A 57 -15.21 13.41 -27.50
C ARG A 57 -15.29 14.93 -27.71
N GLY A 58 -14.68 15.71 -26.83
CA GLY A 58 -14.59 17.16 -26.94
C GLY A 58 -13.95 17.61 -28.26
N ASP A 59 -12.81 17.01 -28.63
CA ASP A 59 -12.12 17.27 -29.89
C ASP A 59 -13.01 16.94 -31.10
N SER A 60 -13.73 15.82 -31.06
CA SER A 60 -14.66 15.42 -32.12
C SER A 60 -15.85 16.38 -32.25
N LEU A 61 -16.43 16.82 -31.12
CA LEU A 61 -17.55 17.77 -31.10
C LEU A 61 -17.13 19.14 -31.63
N MET A 62 -15.96 19.61 -31.22
CA MET A 62 -15.38 20.87 -31.70
C MET A 62 -15.18 20.85 -33.23
N LYS A 63 -14.61 19.76 -33.78
CA LYS A 63 -14.46 19.59 -35.24
C LYS A 63 -15.80 19.61 -35.99
N ALA A 64 -16.86 19.13 -35.36
CA ALA A 64 -18.20 19.13 -35.92
C ALA A 64 -18.99 20.42 -35.66
N ASN A 65 -18.40 21.42 -34.97
CA ASN A 65 -19.07 22.61 -34.45
C ASN A 65 -20.34 22.28 -33.65
N ARG A 66 -20.26 21.23 -32.83
CA ARG A 66 -21.33 20.75 -31.93
C ARG A 66 -20.88 20.88 -30.49
N THR A 67 -21.84 20.85 -29.59
CA THR A 67 -21.62 20.80 -28.14
C THR A 67 -22.25 19.54 -27.55
N LEU A 68 -21.88 19.21 -26.31
CA LEU A 68 -22.54 18.14 -25.57
C LEU A 68 -24.02 18.49 -25.36
N THR A 69 -24.88 17.48 -25.55
CA THR A 69 -26.27 17.55 -25.10
C THR A 69 -26.32 17.61 -23.57
N GLU A 70 -27.42 18.12 -23.03
CA GLU A 70 -27.58 18.21 -21.57
C GLU A 70 -27.48 16.84 -20.89
N LYS A 71 -28.07 15.80 -21.49
CA LYS A 71 -27.96 14.42 -21.01
C LYS A 71 -26.49 13.97 -20.91
N GLN A 72 -25.69 14.24 -21.95
CA GLN A 72 -24.29 13.85 -21.96
C GLN A 72 -23.47 14.61 -20.91
N LYS A 73 -23.76 15.90 -20.68
CA LYS A 73 -23.09 16.66 -19.61
C LYS A 73 -23.38 16.05 -18.24
N ILE A 74 -24.64 15.73 -17.95
CA ILE A 74 -25.05 15.09 -16.69
C ILE A 74 -24.34 13.74 -16.52
N GLU A 75 -24.23 12.94 -17.57
CA GLU A 75 -23.50 11.67 -17.55
C GLU A 75 -22.00 11.87 -17.24
N GLU A 76 -21.35 12.84 -17.89
CA GLU A 76 -19.94 13.15 -17.64
C GLU A 76 -19.71 13.67 -16.22
N ASP A 77 -20.57 14.54 -15.72
CA ASP A 77 -20.45 15.11 -14.38
C ASP A 77 -20.71 14.05 -13.30
N SER A 78 -21.71 13.19 -13.49
CA SER A 78 -21.96 12.04 -12.60
C SER A 78 -20.76 11.09 -12.55
N LEU A 79 -20.10 10.83 -13.68
CA LEU A 79 -18.90 10.01 -13.71
C LEU A 79 -17.73 10.68 -12.98
N LYS A 80 -17.52 11.99 -13.17
CA LYS A 80 -16.48 12.76 -12.45
C LYS A 80 -16.71 12.74 -10.95
N GLU A 81 -17.95 12.95 -10.50
CA GLU A 81 -18.32 12.89 -9.09
C GLU A 81 -18.07 11.51 -8.49
N SER A 82 -18.49 10.45 -9.18
CA SER A 82 -18.29 9.07 -8.75
C SER A 82 -16.79 8.73 -8.60
N LEU A 83 -15.98 9.05 -9.60
CA LEU A 83 -14.54 8.83 -9.57
C LEU A 83 -13.86 9.65 -8.46
N THR A 84 -14.28 10.89 -8.27
CA THR A 84 -13.77 11.77 -7.20
C THR A 84 -14.08 11.21 -5.82
N ARG A 85 -15.33 10.80 -5.59
CA ARG A 85 -15.76 10.18 -4.33
C ARG A 85 -14.97 8.92 -4.04
N ARG A 86 -14.89 7.98 -5.00
CA ARG A 86 -14.11 6.73 -4.85
C ARG A 86 -12.64 7.00 -4.54
N THR A 87 -12.07 8.04 -5.14
CA THR A 87 -10.67 8.44 -4.90
C THR A 87 -10.48 8.93 -3.47
N GLY A 88 -11.39 9.79 -2.99
CA GLY A 88 -11.35 10.31 -1.61
C GLY A 88 -11.57 9.21 -0.56
N GLU A 89 -12.53 8.31 -0.79
CA GLU A 89 -12.79 7.15 0.08
C GLU A 89 -11.57 6.23 0.16
N LEU A 90 -10.94 5.93 -0.98
CA LEU A 90 -9.76 5.07 -1.01
C LEU A 90 -8.54 5.74 -0.37
N ALA A 91 -8.30 7.03 -0.64
CA ALA A 91 -7.24 7.79 0.00
C ALA A 91 -7.40 7.80 1.53
N THR A 92 -8.64 7.98 2.02
CA THR A 92 -8.95 7.92 3.45
C THR A 92 -8.62 6.56 4.05
N ARG A 93 -8.98 5.46 3.35
CA ARG A 93 -8.68 4.09 3.80
C ARG A 93 -7.17 3.82 3.81
N LEU A 94 -6.45 4.21 2.76
CA LEU A 94 -4.99 4.08 2.67
C LEU A 94 -4.30 4.79 3.83
N THR A 95 -4.61 6.06 4.05
CA THR A 95 -4.03 6.85 5.14
C THR A 95 -4.34 6.23 6.50
N TYR A 96 -5.61 5.88 6.75
CA TYR A 96 -6.01 5.28 8.03
C TYR A 96 -5.29 3.96 8.32
N VAL A 97 -5.19 3.07 7.32
CA VAL A 97 -4.51 1.78 7.49
C VAL A 97 -3.02 2.01 7.70
N MET A 98 -2.39 2.87 6.90
CA MET A 98 -0.95 3.18 7.04
C MET A 98 -0.64 3.76 8.42
N ASP A 99 -1.38 4.78 8.84
CA ASP A 99 -1.20 5.42 10.15
C ASP A 99 -1.40 4.39 11.27
N SER A 100 -2.48 3.59 11.22
CA SER A 100 -2.74 2.55 12.21
C SER A 100 -1.63 1.50 12.30
N LEU A 101 -1.14 1.02 11.16
CA LEU A 101 -0.05 0.04 11.13
C LEU A 101 1.24 0.62 11.73
N PHE A 102 1.56 1.87 11.43
CA PHE A 102 2.76 2.54 11.91
C PHE A 102 2.62 3.02 13.37
N ASP A 103 1.39 3.23 13.83
CA ASP A 103 1.04 3.57 15.21
C ASP A 103 0.85 2.37 16.12
N VAL A 104 0.74 1.15 15.61
CA VAL A 104 0.55 -0.02 16.47
C VAL A 104 1.68 -1.03 16.32
N ARG A 105 2.20 -1.23 15.11
CA ARG A 105 3.06 -2.40 14.79
C ARG A 105 4.45 -2.01 14.30
N TYR A 106 4.55 -1.11 13.33
CA TYR A 106 5.83 -0.75 12.67
C TYR A 106 6.34 0.58 13.20
N LYS A 107 6.96 0.54 14.38
CA LYS A 107 7.35 1.71 15.18
C LYS A 107 8.71 2.27 14.81
N THR A 108 9.64 1.41 14.40
CA THR A 108 10.99 1.83 14.04
C THR A 108 11.13 2.02 12.53
N VAL A 109 12.17 2.74 12.12
CA VAL A 109 12.47 2.95 10.70
C VAL A 109 12.74 1.61 10.01
N GLU A 110 13.50 0.72 10.64
CA GLU A 110 13.86 -0.58 10.07
C GLU A 110 12.64 -1.48 9.87
N GLN A 111 11.66 -1.39 10.76
CA GLN A 111 10.39 -2.11 10.64
C GLN A 111 9.56 -1.61 9.45
N ARG A 112 9.52 -0.28 9.25
CA ARG A 112 8.81 0.35 8.13
C ARG A 112 9.49 0.06 6.81
N GLU A 113 10.82 0.14 6.76
CA GLU A 113 11.59 -0.22 5.56
C GLU A 113 11.38 -1.70 5.17
N ALA A 114 11.37 -2.61 6.16
CA ALA A 114 11.08 -4.01 5.91
C ALA A 114 9.64 -4.22 5.41
N PHE A 115 8.68 -3.47 5.96
CA PHE A 115 7.30 -3.47 5.49
C PHE A 115 7.18 -2.95 4.06
N ASP A 116 7.80 -1.81 3.74
CA ASP A 116 7.77 -1.20 2.41
C ASP A 116 8.39 -2.12 1.35
N GLN A 117 9.49 -2.80 1.68
CA GLN A 117 10.09 -3.80 0.77
C GLN A 117 9.17 -4.99 0.52
N ALA A 118 8.53 -5.50 1.58
CA ALA A 118 7.56 -6.59 1.45
C ALA A 118 6.32 -6.16 0.65
N LEU A 119 5.83 -4.95 0.87
CA LEU A 119 4.72 -4.34 0.15
C LEU A 119 5.05 -4.17 -1.34
N ALA A 120 6.19 -3.58 -1.66
CA ALA A 120 6.63 -3.39 -3.05
C ALA A 120 6.70 -4.72 -3.81
N LYS A 121 7.23 -5.77 -3.17
CA LYS A 121 7.24 -7.12 -3.74
C LYS A 121 5.82 -7.64 -3.95
N LYS A 122 4.96 -7.57 -2.93
CA LYS A 122 3.60 -8.09 -2.99
C LYS A 122 2.78 -7.40 -4.08
N VAL A 123 2.87 -6.07 -4.16
CA VAL A 123 2.22 -5.26 -5.18
C VAL A 123 2.63 -5.68 -6.60
N GLY A 124 3.92 -6.00 -6.82
CA GLY A 124 4.36 -6.57 -8.09
C GLY A 124 3.79 -7.96 -8.40
N GLU A 125 3.45 -8.75 -7.38
CA GLU A 125 2.83 -10.08 -7.56
C GLU A 125 1.33 -10.00 -7.87
N ILE A 126 0.61 -9.02 -7.31
CA ILE A 126 -0.86 -9.01 -7.35
C ILE A 126 -1.47 -7.90 -8.21
N CYS A 127 -0.72 -6.82 -8.52
CA CYS A 127 -1.23 -5.70 -9.30
C CYS A 127 -0.72 -5.67 -10.76
N GLU A 128 0.09 -6.65 -11.19
CA GLU A 128 0.53 -6.81 -12.59
C GLU A 128 -0.45 -7.66 -13.41
#